data_AF-A0A8T5S419-F1
#
_entry.id   AF-A0A8T5S419-F1
#
_cell.length_a   1.000
_cell.length_b   1.000
_cell.length_c   1.000
_cell.angle_alpha   90.00
_cell.angle_beta   90.00
_cell.angle_gamma   90.00
#
_symmetry.space_group_name_H-M   'P 1'
#
loop_
_entity.id
_entity.type
_entity.pdbx_description
1 polymer ?
#
loop_
_entity_poly.entity_id
_entity_poly.type
_entity_poly.pdbx_seq_one_letter_code
_entity_poly.pdbx_strand_id
1 'polypeptide(L)'
;MSEPNNNELKEDVDKNSSMEPEPIEEQKEIEIKTEIKEVKRLEEKEHYELEYFRKDEIISKNKSLEKEVIELKEKTKKLQKESNDSKNKYMHLQAEFENAQKRWNKNRQNMRIEYTASVLKKFLPLYDSFKKAIENAEEAEKKVLNNFYSQFMSVYKSYGAEPLEDKVNDPFDYTKHEALSSLEKEDLPENSIVEIIQDGFKYGKEIIRYTKVIVSRKPKPPEPEPVKEEEKAKEETTEEQLNKEDKSEPDNDTEKKKTK
;
A
#
# COMPACT_ATOMS: atom_id res chain seq x y z
N MET A 1 7.09 50.88 -24.27
CA MET A 1 6.51 51.91 -23.39
C MET A 1 7.15 51.78 -22.02
N SER A 2 7.34 52.93 -21.42
CA SER A 2 8.33 53.33 -20.42
C SER A 2 8.02 52.86 -18.98
N GLU A 3 9.07 52.40 -18.29
CA GLU A 3 9.41 52.61 -16.85
C GLU A 3 8.47 52.12 -15.71
N PRO A 4 8.94 52.02 -14.44
CA PRO A 4 10.28 51.67 -13.96
C PRO A 4 10.31 50.71 -12.73
N ASN A 5 11.50 50.16 -12.51
CA ASN A 5 12.26 50.00 -11.25
C ASN A 5 11.52 50.11 -9.91
N ASN A 6 11.52 49.03 -9.11
CA ASN A 6 11.37 49.14 -7.67
C ASN A 6 12.35 48.21 -6.93
N ASN A 7 13.11 48.85 -6.06
CA ASN A 7 14.21 48.29 -5.27
C ASN A 7 13.68 47.79 -3.92
N GLU A 8 14.33 46.73 -3.42
CA GLU A 8 14.45 46.31 -2.01
C GLU A 8 13.18 46.06 -1.17
N LEU A 9 13.04 44.82 -0.69
CA LEU A 9 13.20 44.48 0.74
C LEU A 9 13.02 42.97 0.93
N LYS A 10 14.11 42.31 1.33
CA LYS A 10 14.13 40.91 1.77
C LYS A 10 13.89 40.82 3.28
N GLU A 11 13.15 39.76 3.61
CA GLU A 11 13.12 38.95 4.83
C GLU A 11 14.06 39.34 5.99
N ASP A 12 13.49 39.39 7.20
CA ASP A 12 13.89 38.47 8.28
C ASP A 12 12.87 38.50 9.43
N VAL A 13 12.42 37.31 9.84
CA VAL A 13 11.54 37.05 10.98
C VAL A 13 12.32 36.19 11.98
N ASP A 14 12.04 36.45 13.27
CA ASP A 14 12.29 35.61 14.46
C ASP A 14 13.64 35.68 15.18
N LYS A 15 13.67 36.33 16.37
CA LYS A 15 13.66 35.64 17.69
C LYS A 15 13.86 36.57 18.91
N ASN A 16 12.82 36.57 19.75
CA ASN A 16 12.82 36.17 21.17
C ASN A 16 13.34 37.11 22.31
N SER A 17 12.44 37.25 23.28
CA SER A 17 12.62 37.18 24.75
C SER A 17 13.13 38.37 25.57
N SER A 18 12.21 38.87 26.42
CA SER A 18 12.35 39.16 27.87
C SER A 18 13.46 40.09 28.35
N MET A 19 13.06 41.31 28.77
CA MET A 19 13.74 42.01 29.87
C MET A 19 12.69 42.64 30.79
N GLU A 20 12.64 42.13 32.01
CA GLU A 20 11.93 42.69 33.17
C GLU A 20 12.59 44.03 33.59
N PRO A 21 11.85 44.98 34.17
CA PRO A 21 12.43 46.20 34.71
C PRO A 21 12.93 46.00 36.16
N GLU A 22 14.22 46.25 36.38
CA GLU A 22 14.89 46.29 37.69
C GLU A 22 14.70 47.66 38.42
N PRO A 23 14.91 47.71 39.76
CA PRO A 23 14.19 48.60 40.68
C PRO A 23 14.83 49.98 40.88
N ILE A 24 14.02 50.94 41.30
CA ILE A 24 14.43 52.31 41.64
C ILE A 24 14.39 52.47 43.17
N GLU A 25 15.55 52.59 43.81
CA GLU A 25 15.73 53.22 45.11
C GLU A 25 17.02 54.03 45.10
N GLU A 26 16.93 55.35 45.29
CA GLU A 26 17.69 56.04 46.33
C GLU A 26 17.19 57.48 46.52
N GLN A 27 16.89 57.78 47.77
CA GLN A 27 16.41 59.06 48.29
C GLN A 27 17.56 60.08 48.28
N LYS A 28 17.31 61.29 47.78
CA LYS A 28 18.07 62.49 48.14
C LYS A 28 17.10 63.56 48.60
N GLU A 29 17.13 63.84 49.89
CA GLU A 29 16.55 65.03 50.51
C GLU A 29 17.09 66.28 49.80
N ILE A 30 16.18 67.15 49.35
CA ILE A 30 16.52 68.50 48.91
C ILE A 30 15.67 69.45 49.76
N GLU A 31 16.35 70.20 50.63
CA GLU A 31 15.77 71.28 51.44
C GLU A 31 15.03 72.29 50.55
N ILE A 32 13.72 72.40 50.75
CA ILE A 32 12.91 73.44 50.12
C ILE A 32 13.01 74.69 50.99
N LYS A 33 13.84 75.66 50.57
CA LYS A 33 13.80 77.03 51.09
C LYS A 33 12.49 77.68 50.64
N THR A 34 11.59 77.92 51.58
CA THR A 34 10.33 78.64 51.36
C THR A 34 10.60 80.14 51.26
N GLU A 35 10.75 80.62 50.04
CA GLU A 35 10.78 82.06 49.75
C GLU A 35 9.33 82.53 49.47
N ILE A 36 8.71 83.17 50.46
CA ILE A 36 7.36 83.72 50.35
C ILE A 36 7.42 84.97 49.46
N LYS A 37 6.98 84.85 48.20
CA LYS A 37 6.73 86.00 47.33
C LYS A 37 5.32 86.54 47.59
N GLU A 38 5.26 87.81 48.00
CA GLU A 38 4.01 88.57 48.19
C GLU A 38 3.12 88.54 46.93
N VAL A 39 1.86 88.16 47.11
CA VAL A 39 0.85 88.15 46.06
C VAL A 39 0.34 89.58 45.85
N LYS A 40 0.76 90.23 44.76
CA LYS A 40 0.09 91.44 44.26
C LYS A 40 -1.19 91.01 43.53
N ARG A 41 -2.32 91.44 44.08
CA ARG A 41 -3.65 91.25 43.47
C ARG A 41 -3.77 92.16 42.25
N LEU A 42 -3.74 91.57 41.05
CA LEU A 42 -4.10 92.25 39.81
C LEU A 42 -5.55 91.92 39.50
N GLU A 43 -6.38 92.95 39.48
CA GLU A 43 -7.77 92.90 39.06
C GLU A 43 -7.86 92.99 37.53
N GLU A 44 -8.84 92.26 36.98
CA GLU A 44 -9.43 92.31 35.63
C GLU A 44 -8.94 91.37 34.50
N LYS A 45 -9.91 90.55 34.05
CA LYS A 45 -10.18 89.98 32.71
C LYS A 45 -9.37 88.75 32.28
N GLU A 46 -9.98 87.57 32.42
CA GLU A 46 -10.84 86.94 31.42
C GLU A 46 -11.47 85.70 32.07
N HIS A 47 -12.80 85.70 32.26
CA HIS A 47 -13.51 84.47 32.57
C HIS A 47 -13.52 83.62 31.30
N TYR A 48 -12.54 82.72 31.16
CA TYR A 48 -12.80 81.51 30.38
C TYR A 48 -13.84 80.72 31.15
N GLU A 49 -15.07 80.64 30.64
CA GLU A 49 -15.99 79.57 31.02
C GLU A 49 -15.32 78.25 30.64
N LEU A 50 -14.56 77.68 31.57
CA LEU A 50 -14.29 76.26 31.55
C LEU A 50 -15.67 75.61 31.66
N GLU A 51 -16.18 75.07 30.56
CA GLU A 51 -17.27 74.11 30.58
C GLU A 51 -16.84 72.98 31.54
N TYR A 52 -17.27 73.12 32.80
CA TYR A 52 -17.14 72.09 33.80
C TYR A 52 -18.12 71.00 33.39
N PHE A 53 -17.67 70.10 32.51
CA PHE A 53 -18.30 68.81 32.37
C PHE A 53 -18.46 68.25 33.78
N ARG A 54 -19.70 67.93 34.18
CA ARG A 54 -19.94 67.41 35.53
C ARG A 54 -19.07 66.17 35.68
N LYS A 55 -18.29 66.09 36.76
CA LYS A 55 -17.40 64.96 37.03
C LYS A 55 -18.14 63.62 36.89
N ASP A 56 -19.42 63.60 37.27
CA ASP A 56 -20.32 62.45 37.16
C ASP A 56 -20.69 62.07 35.71
N GLU A 57 -20.80 63.04 34.78
CA GLU A 57 -21.02 62.78 33.35
C GLU A 57 -19.77 62.16 32.69
N ILE A 58 -18.58 62.63 33.05
CA ILE A 58 -17.33 62.04 32.55
C ILE A 58 -17.18 60.60 33.07
N ILE A 59 -17.45 60.37 34.35
CA ILE A 59 -17.34 59.04 34.96
C ILE A 59 -18.34 58.06 34.32
N SER A 60 -19.59 58.49 34.11
CA SER A 60 -20.61 57.66 33.46
C SER A 60 -20.28 57.35 32.00
N LYS A 61 -19.75 58.33 31.24
CA LYS A 61 -19.32 58.13 29.86
C LYS A 61 -18.12 57.19 29.74
N ASN A 62 -17.11 57.35 30.60
CA ASN A 62 -15.96 56.43 30.64
C ASN A 62 -16.40 54.99 30.98
N LYS A 63 -17.32 54.83 31.95
CA LYS A 63 -17.86 53.51 32.30
C LYS A 63 -18.67 52.88 31.15
N SER A 64 -19.34 53.69 30.32
CA SER A 64 -20.01 53.22 29.10
C SER A 64 -19.01 52.79 28.04
N LEU A 65 -17.97 53.60 27.80
CA LEU A 65 -16.91 53.29 26.83
C LEU A 65 -16.12 52.04 27.23
N GLU A 66 -15.84 51.85 28.52
CA GLU A 66 -15.19 50.64 29.04
C GLU A 66 -16.00 49.38 28.72
N LYS A 67 -17.34 49.43 28.91
CA LYS A 67 -18.22 48.31 28.55
C LYS A 67 -18.20 48.03 27.05
N GLU A 68 -18.29 49.06 26.23
CA GLU A 68 -18.26 48.92 24.77
C GLU A 68 -16.90 48.34 24.29
N VAL A 69 -15.79 48.78 24.88
CA VAL A 69 -14.45 48.24 24.60
C VAL A 69 -14.36 46.76 24.98
N ILE A 70 -14.94 46.34 26.11
CA ILE A 70 -14.97 44.94 26.52
C ILE A 70 -15.78 44.10 25.52
N GLU A 71 -16.98 44.56 25.15
CA GLU A 71 -17.85 43.85 24.20
C GLU A 71 -17.22 43.73 22.80
N LEU A 72 -16.60 44.81 22.30
CA LEU A 72 -15.88 44.80 21.03
C LEU A 72 -14.67 43.86 21.06
N LYS A 73 -13.94 43.79 22.17
CA LYS A 73 -12.81 42.85 22.35
C LYS A 73 -13.29 41.40 22.33
N GLU A 74 -14.39 41.08 23.00
CA GLU A 74 -14.97 39.74 22.98
C GLU A 74 -15.45 39.35 21.57
N LYS A 75 -16.15 40.26 20.89
CA LYS A 75 -16.59 40.05 19.50
C LYS A 75 -15.42 39.83 18.54
N THR A 76 -14.37 40.64 18.67
CA THR A 76 -13.14 40.51 17.86
C THR A 76 -12.46 39.17 18.12
N LYS A 77 -12.35 38.75 19.38
CA LYS A 77 -11.78 37.45 19.75
C LYS A 77 -12.58 36.29 19.17
N LYS A 78 -13.92 36.37 19.20
CA LYS A 78 -14.80 35.36 18.62
C LYS A 78 -14.63 35.27 17.10
N LEU A 79 -14.65 36.41 16.41
CA LEU A 79 -14.43 36.46 14.95
C LEU A 79 -13.05 35.95 14.55
N GLN A 80 -12.00 36.28 15.31
CA GLN A 80 -10.66 35.77 15.06
C GLN A 80 -10.59 34.25 15.20
N LYS A 81 -11.27 33.69 16.21
CA LYS A 81 -11.36 32.24 16.39
C LYS A 81 -12.10 31.58 15.23
N GLU A 82 -13.26 32.10 14.84
CA GLU A 82 -14.04 31.58 13.70
C GLU A 82 -13.26 31.65 12.38
N SER A 83 -12.49 32.73 12.18
CA SER A 83 -11.60 32.89 11.02
C SER A 83 -10.49 31.84 11.03
N ASN A 84 -9.82 31.64 12.17
CA ASN A 84 -8.77 30.63 12.31
C ASN A 84 -9.32 29.21 12.12
N ASP A 85 -10.47 28.88 12.70
CA ASP A 85 -11.12 27.57 12.56
C ASP A 85 -11.51 27.32 11.09
N SER A 86 -12.04 28.33 10.40
CA SER A 86 -12.37 28.25 8.98
C SER A 86 -11.14 28.07 8.10
N LYS A 87 -10.05 28.79 8.41
CA LYS A 87 -8.76 28.66 7.73
C LYS A 87 -8.20 27.25 7.90
N ASN A 88 -8.25 26.69 9.11
CA ASN A 88 -7.79 25.33 9.39
C ASN A 88 -8.60 24.28 8.61
N LYS A 89 -9.94 24.43 8.59
CA LYS A 89 -10.81 23.56 7.78
C LYS A 89 -10.50 23.67 6.29
N TYR A 90 -10.28 24.88 5.78
CA TYR A 90 -9.92 25.10 4.40
C TYR A 90 -8.56 24.44 4.05
N MET A 91 -7.54 24.62 4.88
CA MET A 91 -6.23 23.99 4.68
C MET A 91 -6.33 22.46 4.68
N HIS A 92 -7.14 21.90 5.58
CA HIS A 92 -7.38 20.45 5.60
C HIS A 92 -8.10 19.98 4.33
N LEU A 93 -9.17 20.67 3.92
CA LEU A 93 -9.92 20.33 2.71
C LEU A 93 -9.03 20.43 1.46
N GLN A 94 -8.16 21.43 1.39
CA GLN A 94 -7.19 21.58 0.31
C GLN A 94 -6.22 20.39 0.27
N ALA A 95 -5.69 19.97 1.42
CA ALA A 95 -4.83 18.80 1.49
C ALA A 95 -5.55 17.50 1.08
N GLU A 96 -6.81 17.32 1.48
CA GLU A 96 -7.63 16.18 1.05
C GLU A 96 -7.88 16.19 -0.45
N PHE A 97 -8.15 17.36 -1.02
CA PHE A 97 -8.35 17.53 -2.46
C PHE A 97 -7.09 17.16 -3.24
N GLU A 98 -5.92 17.67 -2.83
CA GLU A 98 -4.64 17.33 -3.46
C GLU A 98 -4.36 15.83 -3.40
N ASN A 99 -4.62 15.19 -2.26
CA ASN A 99 -4.45 13.74 -2.09
C ASN A 99 -5.44 12.96 -2.97
N ALA A 100 -6.70 13.38 -3.03
CA ALA A 100 -7.71 12.78 -3.89
C ALA A 100 -7.35 12.91 -5.38
N GLN A 101 -6.85 14.07 -5.80
CA GLN A 101 -6.40 14.32 -7.16
C GLN A 101 -5.21 13.44 -7.54
N LYS A 102 -4.20 13.32 -6.67
CA LYS A 102 -3.06 12.40 -6.84
C LYS A 102 -3.53 10.95 -6.99
N ARG A 103 -4.44 10.51 -6.11
CA ARG A 103 -5.03 9.16 -6.16
C ARG A 103 -5.82 8.94 -7.44
N TRP A 104 -6.63 9.90 -7.86
CA TRP A 104 -7.43 9.81 -9.07
C TRP A 104 -6.56 9.68 -10.33
N ASN A 105 -5.50 10.49 -10.42
CA ASN A 105 -4.54 10.42 -11.53
C ASN A 105 -3.86 9.05 -11.60
N LYS A 106 -3.40 8.52 -10.45
CA LYS A 106 -2.80 7.18 -10.38
C LYS A 106 -3.80 6.10 -10.79
N ASN A 107 -5.03 6.15 -10.30
CA ASN A 107 -6.07 5.18 -10.66
C ASN A 107 -6.39 5.23 -12.16
N ARG A 108 -6.48 6.44 -12.74
CA ARG A 108 -6.69 6.61 -14.18
C ARG A 108 -5.55 6.02 -15.02
N GLN A 109 -4.30 6.10 -14.55
CA GLN A 109 -3.17 5.47 -15.21
C GLN A 109 -3.24 3.94 -15.10
N ASN A 110 -3.49 3.40 -13.91
CA ASN A 110 -3.63 1.95 -13.70
C ASN A 110 -4.76 1.37 -14.55
N MET A 111 -5.91 2.04 -14.55
CA MET A 111 -7.06 1.66 -15.37
C MET A 111 -6.72 1.60 -16.86
N ARG A 112 -5.89 2.53 -17.37
CA ARG A 112 -5.42 2.49 -18.76
C ARG A 112 -4.53 1.28 -19.04
N ILE A 113 -3.62 0.96 -18.11
CA ILE A 113 -2.72 -0.19 -18.20
C ILE A 113 -3.56 -1.47 -18.22
N GLU A 114 -4.46 -1.64 -17.26
CA GLU A 114 -5.34 -2.81 -17.14
C GLU A 114 -6.23 -3.01 -18.38
N TYR A 115 -6.87 -1.95 -18.88
CA TYR A 115 -7.69 -2.06 -20.07
C TYR A 115 -6.88 -2.40 -21.31
N THR A 116 -5.70 -1.80 -21.47
CA THR A 116 -4.81 -2.10 -22.62
C THR A 116 -4.32 -3.54 -22.55
N ALA A 117 -3.88 -3.99 -21.37
CA ALA A 117 -3.49 -5.38 -21.13
C ALA A 117 -4.61 -6.38 -21.45
N SER A 118 -5.85 -6.07 -21.02
CA SER A 118 -7.03 -6.90 -21.30
C SER A 118 -7.31 -7.01 -22.80
N VAL A 119 -7.22 -5.90 -23.54
CA VAL A 119 -7.40 -5.90 -24.99
C VAL A 119 -6.31 -6.71 -25.68
N LEU A 120 -5.04 -6.49 -25.35
CA LEU A 120 -3.91 -7.25 -25.91
C LEU A 120 -4.06 -8.74 -25.64
N LYS A 121 -4.45 -9.12 -24.42
CA LYS A 121 -4.70 -10.52 -24.05
C LYS A 121 -5.75 -11.19 -24.94
N LYS A 122 -6.82 -10.48 -25.32
CA LYS A 122 -7.87 -11.00 -26.21
C LYS A 122 -7.39 -11.29 -27.63
N PHE A 123 -6.31 -10.64 -28.08
CA PHE A 123 -5.72 -10.88 -29.39
C PHE A 123 -4.61 -11.94 -29.39
N LEU A 124 -4.20 -12.46 -28.22
CA LEU A 124 -3.20 -13.53 -28.15
C LEU A 124 -3.61 -14.85 -28.83
N PRO A 125 -4.89 -15.26 -28.88
CA PRO A 125 -5.28 -16.42 -29.69
C PRO A 125 -4.96 -16.27 -31.19
N LEU A 126 -4.95 -15.03 -31.70
CA LEU A 126 -4.54 -14.76 -33.09
C LEU A 126 -3.03 -14.97 -33.27
N TYR A 127 -2.21 -14.58 -32.29
CA TYR A 127 -0.78 -14.91 -32.26
C TYR A 127 -0.55 -16.42 -32.34
N ASP A 128 -1.26 -17.20 -31.52
CA ASP A 128 -1.13 -18.66 -31.52
C ASP A 128 -1.57 -19.25 -32.88
N SER A 129 -2.58 -18.65 -33.51
CA SER A 129 -3.05 -19.05 -34.84
C SER A 129 -2.00 -18.75 -35.91
N PHE A 130 -1.28 -17.63 -35.82
CA PHE A 130 -0.15 -17.34 -36.71
C PHE A 130 0.97 -18.36 -36.56
N LYS A 131 1.38 -18.72 -35.33
CA LYS A 131 2.42 -19.75 -35.13
C LYS A 131 2.01 -21.07 -35.75
N LYS A 132 0.79 -21.54 -35.46
CA LYS A 132 0.24 -22.78 -36.05
C LYS A 132 0.16 -22.72 -37.57
N ALA A 133 -0.24 -21.58 -38.13
CA ALA A 133 -0.30 -21.41 -39.58
C ALA A 133 1.10 -21.47 -40.21
N ILE A 134 2.09 -20.79 -39.63
CA ILE A 134 3.48 -20.79 -40.12
C ILE A 134 4.11 -22.18 -40.03
N GLU A 135 3.85 -22.92 -38.95
CA GLU A 135 4.34 -24.29 -38.76
C GLU A 135 3.80 -25.27 -39.81
N ASN A 136 2.55 -25.11 -40.24
CA ASN A 136 1.89 -26.01 -41.19
C ASN A 136 1.93 -25.53 -42.66
N ALA A 137 2.41 -24.31 -42.91
CA ALA A 137 2.44 -23.73 -44.26
C ALA A 137 3.58 -24.28 -45.12
N GLU A 138 3.40 -24.25 -46.45
CA GLU A 138 4.48 -24.53 -47.40
C GLU A 138 5.45 -23.34 -47.51
N GLU A 139 6.67 -23.58 -48.02
CA GLU A 139 7.77 -22.61 -48.04
C GLU A 139 7.40 -21.26 -48.71
N ALA A 140 6.59 -21.30 -49.78
CA ALA A 140 6.12 -20.12 -50.48
C ALA A 140 5.14 -19.28 -49.65
N GLU A 141 4.25 -19.93 -48.90
CA GLU A 141 3.23 -19.28 -48.06
C GLU A 141 3.83 -18.76 -46.74
N LYS A 142 4.82 -19.47 -46.18
CA LYS A 142 5.54 -19.06 -44.97
C LYS A 142 6.06 -17.63 -45.07
N LYS A 143 6.61 -17.23 -46.22
CA LYS A 143 7.15 -15.86 -46.38
C LYS A 143 6.07 -14.79 -46.22
N VAL A 144 4.89 -15.04 -46.78
CA VAL A 144 3.75 -14.11 -46.69
C VAL A 144 3.20 -14.07 -45.26
N LEU A 145 3.02 -15.24 -44.64
CA LEU A 145 2.55 -15.33 -43.25
C LEU A 145 3.53 -14.68 -42.27
N ASN A 146 4.84 -14.87 -42.44
CA ASN A 146 5.87 -14.24 -41.62
C ASN A 146 5.83 -12.71 -41.72
N ASN A 147 5.47 -12.15 -42.88
CA ASN A 147 5.31 -10.70 -43.02
C ASN A 147 4.14 -10.17 -42.18
N PHE A 148 2.97 -10.83 -42.25
CA PHE A 148 1.81 -10.45 -41.43
C PHE A 148 2.07 -10.64 -39.93
N TYR A 149 2.73 -11.75 -39.56
CA TYR A 149 3.15 -12.00 -38.19
C TYR A 149 4.11 -10.92 -37.69
N SER A 150 5.08 -10.51 -38.50
CA SER A 150 6.02 -9.44 -38.14
C SER A 150 5.32 -8.10 -37.95
N GLN A 151 4.33 -7.77 -38.79
CA GLN A 151 3.51 -6.57 -38.62
C GLN A 151 2.67 -6.63 -37.33
N PHE A 152 2.06 -7.77 -37.04
CA PHE A 152 1.33 -8.01 -35.79
C PHE A 152 2.25 -7.82 -34.57
N MET A 153 3.45 -8.41 -34.59
CA MET A 153 4.43 -8.25 -33.52
C MET A 153 4.95 -6.83 -33.40
N SER A 154 5.11 -6.09 -34.51
CA SER A 154 5.46 -4.67 -34.49
C SER A 154 4.39 -3.84 -33.77
N VAL A 155 3.11 -4.14 -33.97
CA VAL A 155 2.02 -3.48 -33.24
C VAL A 155 2.12 -3.81 -31.75
N TYR A 156 2.26 -5.08 -31.37
CA TYR A 156 2.41 -5.46 -29.96
C TYR A 156 3.60 -4.76 -29.28
N LYS A 157 4.75 -4.73 -29.95
CA LYS A 157 5.94 -4.04 -29.46
C LYS A 157 5.74 -2.54 -29.31
N SER A 158 5.00 -1.90 -30.22
CA SER A 158 4.69 -0.46 -30.11
C SER A 158 3.86 -0.11 -28.87
N TYR A 159 3.01 -1.04 -28.41
CA TYR A 159 2.30 -0.90 -27.13
C TYR A 159 3.16 -1.30 -25.93
N GLY A 160 4.33 -1.93 -26.13
CA GLY A 160 5.19 -2.44 -25.05
C GLY A 160 4.80 -3.84 -24.57
N ALA A 161 4.10 -4.61 -25.41
CA ALA A 161 3.85 -6.03 -25.18
C ALA A 161 4.84 -6.90 -25.97
N GLU A 162 5.42 -7.86 -25.27
CA GLU A 162 6.49 -8.73 -25.80
C GLU A 162 6.28 -10.16 -25.30
N PRO A 163 6.68 -11.17 -26.08
CA PRO A 163 6.68 -12.55 -25.62
C PRO A 163 7.72 -12.73 -24.50
N LEU A 164 7.47 -13.69 -23.62
CA LEU A 164 8.45 -14.10 -22.63
C LEU A 164 9.57 -14.91 -23.30
N GLU A 165 10.82 -14.59 -22.97
CA GLU A 165 12.01 -15.24 -23.52
C GLU A 165 12.33 -16.54 -22.77
N ASP A 166 11.37 -17.45 -22.69
CA ASP A 166 11.56 -18.76 -22.08
C ASP A 166 12.13 -19.75 -23.09
N LYS A 167 13.07 -20.60 -22.65
CA LYS A 167 13.68 -21.65 -23.45
C LYS A 167 13.48 -23.01 -22.83
N VAL A 168 13.54 -24.03 -23.67
CA VAL A 168 13.65 -25.42 -23.21
C VAL A 168 14.91 -25.54 -22.35
N ASN A 169 14.80 -26.25 -21.23
CA ASN A 169 15.79 -26.42 -20.16
C ASN A 169 15.94 -25.24 -19.18
N ASP A 170 15.21 -24.14 -19.34
CA ASP A 170 15.17 -23.09 -18.32
C ASP A 170 14.50 -23.60 -17.04
N PRO A 171 14.87 -23.09 -15.86
CA PRO A 171 14.19 -23.42 -14.62
C PRO A 171 12.75 -22.89 -14.63
N PHE A 172 11.82 -23.69 -14.09
CA PHE A 172 10.44 -23.28 -13.92
C PHE A 172 10.32 -22.13 -12.91
N ASP A 173 9.60 -21.08 -13.28
CA ASP A 173 9.35 -19.91 -12.45
C ASP A 173 7.84 -19.72 -12.24
N TYR A 174 7.42 -19.85 -10.99
CA TYR A 174 6.03 -19.73 -10.55
C TYR A 174 5.39 -18.37 -10.88
N THR A 175 6.19 -17.32 -11.10
CA THR A 175 5.66 -15.99 -11.43
C THR A 175 5.30 -15.82 -12.90
N LYS A 176 5.87 -16.66 -13.78
CA LYS A 176 5.71 -16.51 -15.24
C LYS A 176 5.25 -17.77 -15.98
N HIS A 177 5.31 -18.93 -15.34
CA HIS A 177 5.01 -20.22 -15.97
C HIS A 177 3.77 -20.89 -15.36
N GLU A 178 3.03 -21.58 -16.22
CA GLU A 178 1.92 -22.47 -15.88
C GLU A 178 2.30 -23.89 -16.30
N ALA A 179 2.52 -24.79 -15.33
CA ALA A 179 2.84 -26.19 -15.62
C ALA A 179 1.56 -26.97 -15.96
N LEU A 180 1.48 -27.53 -17.16
CA LEU A 180 0.34 -28.35 -17.60
C LEU A 180 0.50 -29.82 -17.20
N SER A 181 1.72 -30.34 -17.28
CA SER A 181 2.04 -31.72 -16.96
C SER A 181 3.51 -31.84 -16.56
N SER A 182 3.86 -32.97 -15.94
CA SER A 182 5.23 -33.36 -15.65
C SER A 182 5.63 -34.56 -16.48
N LEU A 183 6.82 -34.54 -17.08
CA LEU A 183 7.37 -35.66 -17.85
C LEU A 183 8.65 -36.17 -17.17
N GLU A 184 8.77 -37.49 -17.07
CA GLU A 184 9.93 -38.13 -16.46
C GLU A 184 11.13 -38.03 -17.42
N LYS A 185 12.16 -37.30 -17.00
CA LYS A 185 13.43 -37.17 -17.73
C LYS A 185 14.59 -37.16 -16.75
N GLU A 186 15.51 -38.10 -16.89
CA GLU A 186 16.74 -38.18 -16.08
C GLU A 186 17.79 -37.15 -16.53
N ASP A 187 17.74 -36.76 -17.82
CA ASP A 187 18.70 -35.84 -18.42
C ASP A 187 18.54 -34.37 -17.98
N LEU A 188 17.42 -34.02 -17.36
CA LEU A 188 17.10 -32.65 -16.95
C LEU A 188 16.99 -32.52 -15.42
N PRO A 189 17.44 -31.39 -14.84
CA PRO A 189 17.18 -31.10 -13.43
C PRO A 189 15.69 -31.10 -13.13
N GLU A 190 15.29 -31.47 -11.91
CA GLU A 190 13.88 -31.44 -11.49
C GLU A 190 13.29 -30.03 -11.62
N ASN A 191 12.02 -29.93 -12.04
CA ASN A 191 11.32 -28.66 -12.29
C ASN A 191 11.97 -27.77 -13.37
N SER A 192 12.56 -28.37 -14.40
CA SER A 192 13.03 -27.66 -15.59
C SER A 192 11.98 -27.73 -16.72
N ILE A 193 11.95 -26.74 -17.60
CA ILE A 193 11.05 -26.73 -18.75
C ILE A 193 11.50 -27.77 -19.76
N VAL A 194 10.66 -28.78 -20.02
CA VAL A 194 10.90 -29.82 -21.04
C VAL A 194 10.41 -29.35 -22.41
N GLU A 195 9.25 -28.69 -22.44
CA GLU A 195 8.61 -28.24 -23.66
C GLU A 195 7.74 -27.00 -23.37
N ILE A 196 7.71 -26.06 -24.32
CA ILE A 196 6.84 -24.88 -24.29
C ILE A 196 5.67 -25.14 -25.23
N ILE A 197 4.47 -25.27 -24.65
CA ILE A 197 3.23 -25.53 -25.39
C ILE A 197 2.61 -24.23 -25.90
N GLN A 198 2.74 -23.16 -25.12
CA GLN A 198 2.20 -21.85 -25.47
C GLN A 198 3.08 -20.75 -24.89
N ASP A 199 3.54 -19.84 -25.73
CA ASP A 199 4.40 -18.74 -25.31
C ASP A 199 3.67 -17.81 -24.33
N GLY A 200 4.33 -17.38 -23.27
CA GLY A 200 3.83 -16.33 -22.40
C GLY A 200 4.04 -14.94 -23.00
N PHE A 201 3.34 -13.95 -22.46
CA PHE A 201 3.44 -12.55 -22.86
C PHE A 201 3.43 -11.64 -21.65
N LYS A 202 4.24 -10.59 -21.72
CA LYS A 202 4.27 -9.48 -20.77
C LYS A 202 3.89 -8.17 -21.44
N TYR A 203 3.29 -7.27 -20.67
CA TYR A 203 3.00 -5.89 -21.03
C TYR A 203 3.65 -4.96 -20.00
N GLY A 204 4.70 -4.25 -20.42
CA GLY A 204 5.52 -3.46 -19.49
C GLY A 204 6.14 -4.35 -18.40
N LYS A 205 5.59 -4.27 -17.17
CA LYS A 205 6.04 -5.07 -16.01
C LYS A 205 5.07 -6.20 -15.62
N GLU A 206 3.89 -6.24 -16.23
CA GLU A 206 2.82 -7.17 -15.86
C GLU A 206 2.77 -8.34 -16.85
N ILE A 207 2.52 -9.54 -16.34
CA ILE A 207 2.37 -10.74 -17.18
C ILE A 207 0.90 -10.86 -17.58
N ILE A 208 0.62 -10.77 -18.87
CA ILE A 208 -0.75 -10.84 -19.41
C ILE A 208 -1.18 -12.27 -19.73
N ARG A 209 -0.20 -13.15 -20.00
CA ARG A 209 -0.37 -14.59 -20.22
C ARG A 209 0.88 -15.32 -19.74
N TYR A 210 0.69 -16.32 -18.86
CA TYR A 210 1.76 -17.21 -18.44
C TYR A 210 2.18 -18.14 -19.58
N THR A 211 3.46 -18.50 -19.61
CA THR A 211 3.96 -19.51 -20.54
C THR A 211 3.48 -20.88 -20.08
N LYS A 212 2.80 -21.62 -20.95
CA LYS A 212 2.37 -22.97 -20.64
C LYS A 212 3.47 -23.95 -20.99
N VAL A 213 3.90 -24.72 -19.99
CA VAL A 213 5.07 -25.59 -20.10
C VAL A 213 4.79 -26.98 -19.56
N ILE A 214 5.55 -27.95 -20.06
CA ILE A 214 5.69 -29.27 -19.45
C ILE A 214 7.00 -29.25 -18.65
N VAL A 215 6.98 -29.68 -17.40
CA VAL A 215 8.15 -29.67 -16.52
C VAL A 215 8.74 -31.06 -16.34
N SER A 216 10.03 -31.15 -16.03
CA SER A 216 10.70 -32.41 -15.73
C SER A 216 10.41 -32.84 -14.29
N ARG A 217 10.17 -34.13 -14.12
CA ARG A 217 10.14 -34.80 -12.82
C ARG A 217 11.16 -35.92 -12.81
N LYS A 218 11.82 -36.15 -11.68
CA LYS A 218 12.65 -37.35 -11.53
C LYS A 218 11.77 -38.58 -11.38
N PRO A 219 12.09 -39.71 -12.05
CA PRO A 219 11.36 -40.94 -11.84
C PRO A 219 11.40 -41.30 -10.35
N LYS A 220 10.25 -41.63 -9.79
CA LYS A 220 10.16 -42.06 -8.38
C LYS A 220 10.98 -43.35 -8.27
N PRO A 221 11.90 -43.48 -7.30
CA PRO A 221 12.54 -44.77 -7.02
C PRO A 221 11.44 -45.82 -6.84
N PRO A 222 11.60 -47.04 -7.38
CA PRO A 222 10.57 -48.07 -7.27
C PRO A 222 10.19 -48.22 -5.79
N GLU A 223 8.90 -48.02 -5.49
CA GLU A 223 8.38 -48.31 -4.16
C GLU A 223 8.68 -49.78 -3.87
N PRO A 224 9.14 -50.13 -2.65
CA PRO A 224 9.28 -51.54 -2.30
C PRO A 224 7.93 -52.21 -2.51
N GLU A 225 7.89 -53.26 -3.34
CA GLU A 225 6.67 -54.02 -3.58
C GLU A 225 6.04 -54.39 -2.22
N PRO A 226 4.70 -54.24 -2.05
CA PRO A 226 4.07 -54.71 -0.84
C PRO A 226 4.36 -56.21 -0.74
N VAL A 227 5.13 -56.58 0.28
CA VAL A 227 5.35 -57.98 0.65
C VAL A 227 3.96 -58.59 0.78
N LYS A 228 3.64 -59.54 -0.11
CA LYS A 228 2.39 -60.29 -0.02
C LYS A 228 2.36 -60.95 1.37
N GLU A 229 1.44 -60.52 2.22
CA GLU A 229 1.06 -61.24 3.43
C GLU A 229 0.32 -62.53 3.03
N GLU A 230 1.03 -63.51 2.46
CA GLU A 230 0.53 -64.88 2.26
C GLU A 230 1.17 -65.88 3.24
N GLU A 231 1.90 -65.40 4.25
CA GLU A 231 2.58 -66.28 5.23
C GLU A 231 2.24 -65.99 6.70
N LYS A 232 1.07 -65.43 6.99
CA LYS A 232 0.49 -65.42 8.36
C LYS A 232 -0.74 -66.30 8.54
N ALA A 233 -1.30 -66.87 7.47
CA ALA A 233 -2.45 -67.77 7.55
C ALA A 233 -2.10 -69.26 7.79
N LYS A 234 -0.82 -69.60 8.00
CA LYS A 234 -0.38 -70.97 8.29
C LYS A 234 -0.06 -71.26 9.76
N GLU A 235 -0.05 -70.26 10.65
CA GLU A 235 0.12 -70.50 12.09
C GLU A 235 -1.21 -70.50 12.87
N GLU A 236 -2.30 -69.93 12.36
CA GLU A 236 -3.61 -69.97 13.05
C GLU A 236 -4.42 -71.26 12.80
N THR A 237 -3.98 -72.16 11.91
CA THR A 237 -4.68 -73.44 11.65
C THR A 237 -4.15 -74.63 12.45
N THR A 238 -3.16 -74.44 13.34
CA THR A 238 -2.57 -75.54 14.13
C THR A 238 -2.93 -75.54 15.62
N GLU A 239 -3.45 -74.46 16.20
CA GLU A 239 -3.86 -74.48 17.62
C GLU A 239 -5.36 -74.77 17.86
N GLU A 240 -6.23 -74.59 16.86
CA GLU A 240 -7.64 -74.99 16.99
C GLU A 240 -7.86 -76.52 16.85
N GLN A 241 -6.79 -77.28 16.54
CA GLN A 241 -6.78 -78.75 16.55
C GLN A 241 -6.27 -79.38 17.86
N LEU A 242 -5.82 -78.57 18.84
CA LEU A 242 -5.32 -79.08 20.13
C LEU A 242 -6.38 -79.14 21.25
N ASN A 243 -7.65 -78.85 20.96
CA ASN A 243 -8.73 -78.81 21.97
C ASN A 243 -9.89 -79.79 21.71
N LYS A 244 -9.64 -80.89 20.97
CA LYS A 244 -10.64 -81.95 20.72
C LYS A 244 -10.23 -83.38 21.07
N GLU A 245 -9.08 -83.61 21.68
CA GLU A 245 -8.71 -84.93 22.20
C GLU A 245 -8.22 -84.84 23.65
N ASP A 246 -9.13 -84.48 24.56
CA ASP A 246 -9.00 -84.90 25.95
C ASP A 246 -10.38 -85.06 26.60
N LYS A 247 -10.90 -86.29 26.57
CA LYS A 247 -11.69 -86.90 27.65
C LYS A 247 -11.90 -88.41 27.39
N SER A 248 -11.12 -89.19 28.15
CA SER A 248 -11.46 -90.46 28.80
C SER A 248 -11.72 -91.73 27.95
N GLU A 249 -10.72 -92.62 27.94
CA GLU A 249 -10.71 -94.01 28.48
C GLU A 249 -12.02 -94.54 29.14
N PRO A 250 -12.27 -95.88 29.24
CA PRO A 250 -11.23 -96.88 29.54
C PRO A 250 -11.36 -98.31 28.94
N ASP A 251 -10.32 -99.07 29.25
CA ASP A 251 -10.24 -100.51 29.54
C ASP A 251 -10.35 -101.56 28.42
N ASN A 252 -9.23 -102.28 28.33
CA ASN A 252 -8.99 -103.50 27.59
C ASN A 252 -8.83 -104.62 28.64
N ASP A 253 -9.73 -105.59 28.70
CA ASP A 253 -9.42 -106.87 29.33
C ASP A 253 -10.25 -108.04 28.75
N THR A 254 -9.60 -109.21 28.78
CA THR A 254 -10.11 -110.58 28.69
C THR A 254 -10.35 -111.24 27.31
N GLU A 255 -9.31 -111.99 26.94
CA GLU A 255 -9.33 -113.46 26.85
C GLU A 255 -9.84 -114.21 25.60
N LYS A 256 -9.05 -115.27 25.35
CA LYS A 256 -9.41 -116.61 24.85
C LYS A 256 -9.32 -116.89 23.34
N LYS A 257 -8.13 -117.40 22.99
CA LYS A 257 -7.95 -118.70 22.32
C LYS A 257 -9.15 -119.66 22.52
N LYS A 258 -9.73 -120.14 21.41
CA LYS A 258 -9.88 -121.59 21.12
C LYS A 258 -10.36 -121.82 19.68
N THR A 259 -9.48 -122.46 18.92
CA THR A 259 -9.73 -123.46 17.86
C THR A 259 -11.17 -123.90 17.62
N LYS A 260 -11.58 -123.94 16.35
CA LYS A 260 -11.70 -125.19 15.57
C LYS A 260 -11.70 -124.91 14.08
#